data_AF-A0A1I4GYV2-F1
#
_entry.id   AF-A0A1I4GYV2-F1
#
_cell.length_a   1.000
_cell.length_b   1.000
_cell.length_c   1.000
_cell.angle_alpha   90.00
_cell.angle_beta   90.00
_cell.angle_gamma   90.00
#
_symmetry.space_group_name_H-M   'P 1'
#
loop_
_entity.id
_entity.type
_entity.pdbx_description
1 polymer ?
#
loop_
_entity_poly.entity_id
_entity_poly.type
_entity_poly.pdbx_seq_one_letter_code
_entity_poly.pdbx_strand_id
1 'polypeptide(L)'
;MNIINRIICPNCNDDHLVLKYVATYEYSYVLDSDAPGLKNTNELLPHMYDKREQKDTQQYIECRTCGTSYPCYFDRWTERMNKTALQNAVNSAYLATHPSVQP
;
A
#
# COMPACT_ATOMS: atom_id res chain seq x y z
N MET A 1 2.27 -18.39 -28.89
CA MET A 1 3.00 -17.45 -28.02
C MET A 1 2.36 -17.51 -26.65
N ASN A 2 3.04 -18.07 -25.65
CA ASN A 2 2.56 -18.05 -24.27
C ASN A 2 2.74 -16.64 -23.73
N ILE A 3 1.66 -15.87 -23.67
CA ILE A 3 1.64 -14.57 -23.01
C ILE A 3 1.69 -14.85 -21.50
N ILE A 4 2.89 -14.92 -20.93
CA ILE A 4 3.05 -14.96 -19.47
C ILE A 4 2.63 -13.57 -18.97
N ASN A 5 1.37 -13.48 -18.55
CA ASN A 5 0.64 -12.23 -18.34
C ASN A 5 0.74 -11.75 -16.88
N ARG A 6 1.85 -12.04 -16.19
CA ARG A 6 1.99 -11.88 -14.75
C ARG A 6 3.28 -11.10 -14.42
N ILE A 7 3.26 -10.39 -13.30
CA ILE A 7 4.45 -9.72 -12.77
C ILE A 7 5.33 -10.80 -12.13
N ILE A 8 6.63 -10.73 -12.35
CA ILE A 8 7.60 -11.70 -11.85
C ILE A 8 8.41 -11.05 -10.72
N CYS A 9 8.57 -11.79 -9.63
CA CYS A 9 9.43 -11.45 -8.52
C CYS A 9 10.90 -11.64 -8.95
N PRO A 10 11.73 -10.59 -9.01
CA PRO A 10 13.14 -10.72 -9.42
C PRO A 10 14.00 -11.48 -8.39
N ASN A 11 13.51 -11.67 -7.16
CA ASN A 11 14.24 -12.39 -6.12
C ASN A 11 14.08 -13.92 -6.21
N CYS A 12 12.90 -14.43 -6.59
CA CYS A 12 12.62 -15.88 -6.62
C CYS A 12 11.97 -16.40 -7.91
N ASN A 13 11.74 -15.53 -8.89
CA ASN A 13 11.13 -15.83 -10.18
C ASN A 13 9.68 -16.36 -10.13
N ASP A 14 9.02 -16.24 -8.98
CA ASP A 14 7.59 -16.53 -8.79
C ASP A 14 6.72 -15.34 -9.27
N ASP A 15 5.43 -15.56 -9.47
CA ASP A 15 4.45 -14.60 -9.98
C ASP A 15 3.30 -14.27 -9.01
N HIS A 16 3.33 -14.79 -7.78
CA HIS A 16 2.36 -14.49 -6.72
C HIS A 16 2.74 -13.21 -5.95
N LEU A 17 2.52 -12.04 -6.57
CA LEU A 17 2.72 -10.74 -5.95
C LEU A 17 1.41 -10.07 -5.56
N VAL A 18 1.41 -9.34 -4.43
CA VAL A 18 0.25 -8.61 -3.90
C VAL A 18 0.65 -7.16 -3.64
N LEU A 19 -0.15 -6.20 -4.11
CA LEU A 19 -0.01 -4.79 -3.74
C LEU A 19 -0.64 -4.57 -2.36
N LYS A 20 0.11 -3.96 -1.45
CA LYS A 20 -0.35 -3.56 -0.12
C LYS A 20 -0.30 -2.03 0.01
N TYR A 21 -1.39 -1.48 0.54
CA TYR A 21 -1.52 -0.08 0.93
C TYR A 21 -1.83 -0.06 2.43
N VAL A 22 -0.91 0.47 3.23
CA VAL A 22 -1.03 0.61 4.68
C VAL A 22 -1.22 2.09 4.98
N ALA A 23 -2.21 2.42 5.80
CA ALA A 23 -2.48 3.78 6.22
C ALA A 23 -2.77 3.82 7.71
N THR A 24 -2.19 4.82 8.38
CA THR A 24 -2.42 5.11 9.79
C THR A 24 -3.29 6.35 9.91
N TYR A 25 -4.39 6.24 10.64
CA TYR A 25 -5.33 7.33 10.87
C TYR A 25 -5.44 7.66 12.35
N GLU A 26 -5.43 8.95 12.66
CA GLU A 26 -5.86 9.49 13.95
C GLU A 26 -7.32 9.91 13.85
N TYR A 27 -8.15 9.38 14.75
CA TYR A 27 -9.55 9.73 14.88
C TYR A 27 -9.71 10.58 16.14
N SER A 28 -10.29 11.77 15.99
CA SER A 28 -10.52 12.68 17.10
C SER A 28 -12.01 12.87 17.34
N TYR A 29 -12.38 12.94 18.62
CA TYR A 29 -13.74 13.13 19.11
C TYR A 29 -13.71 14.31 20.09
N VAL A 30 -14.61 15.26 19.90
CA VAL A 30 -14.81 16.36 20.83
C VAL A 30 -15.57 15.81 22.03
N LEU A 31 -15.07 16.12 23.23
CA LEU A 31 -15.76 15.80 24.47
C LEU A 31 -16.65 17.00 24.82
N ASP A 32 -17.96 16.82 24.76
CA ASP A 32 -18.96 17.80 25.16
C ASP A 32 -19.84 17.25 26.30
N SER A 33 -20.98 17.89 26.55
CA SER A 33 -21.92 17.48 27.60
C SER A 33 -22.58 16.13 27.38
N ASP A 34 -22.50 15.56 26.17
CA ASP A 34 -23.10 14.27 25.76
C ASP A 34 -22.03 13.30 25.22
N ALA A 35 -20.78 13.47 25.66
CA ALA A 35 -19.58 12.82 25.14
C ALA A 35 -19.63 11.27 25.12
N PRO A 36 -18.93 10.61 24.17
CA PRO A 36 -17.90 11.18 23.28
C PRO A 36 -18.29 11.42 21.80
N GLY A 37 -18.11 12.66 21.31
CA GLY A 37 -18.13 13.06 19.89
C GLY A 37 -19.42 13.75 19.46
N LEU A 38 -19.34 14.82 18.65
CA LEU A 38 -20.53 15.56 18.21
C LEU A 38 -21.48 14.72 17.33
N LYS A 39 -20.91 13.69 16.69
CA LYS A 39 -21.65 12.76 15.82
C LYS A 39 -21.99 11.45 16.52
N ASN A 40 -21.71 11.34 17.81
CA ASN A 40 -21.65 10.07 18.48
C ASN A 40 -22.21 10.19 19.92
N THR A 41 -23.51 9.96 20.03
CA THR A 41 -24.29 10.28 21.24
C THR A 41 -24.65 9.06 22.07
N ASN A 42 -24.62 7.86 21.50
CA ASN A 42 -25.12 6.64 22.16
C ASN A 42 -24.04 5.56 22.37
N GLU A 43 -23.07 5.43 21.46
CA GLU A 43 -22.02 4.41 21.52
C GLU A 43 -20.78 4.80 20.70
N LEU A 44 -19.57 4.70 21.27
CA LEU A 44 -18.35 5.12 20.58
C LEU A 44 -18.00 4.26 19.34
N LEU A 45 -18.60 4.60 18.20
CA LEU A 45 -18.29 4.01 16.90
C LEU A 45 -17.06 4.67 16.23
N PRO A 46 -16.05 3.88 15.81
CA PRO A 46 -14.84 4.38 15.14
C PRO A 46 -15.08 5.20 13.86
N HIS A 47 -16.20 4.99 13.17
CA HIS A 47 -16.54 5.72 11.94
C HIS A 47 -17.31 7.03 12.20
N MET A 48 -17.82 7.25 13.43
CA MET A 48 -18.52 8.48 13.82
C MET A 48 -17.57 9.48 14.48
N TYR A 49 -16.47 9.80 13.79
CA TYR A 49 -15.46 10.74 14.25
C TYR A 49 -15.79 12.19 13.88
N ASP A 50 -15.28 13.14 14.68
CA ASP A 50 -15.38 14.56 14.34
C ASP A 50 -14.33 14.95 13.30
N LYS A 51 -13.09 14.50 13.52
CA LYS A 51 -11.96 14.66 12.59
C LYS A 51 -11.25 13.32 12.37
N ARG A 52 -10.82 13.09 11.13
CA ARG A 52 -9.90 12.02 10.75
C ARG A 52 -8.69 12.64 10.07
N GLU A 53 -7.50 12.33 10.57
CA GLU A 53 -6.24 12.79 10.00
C GLU A 53 -5.39 11.58 9.60
N GLN A 54 -4.90 11.55 8.36
CA GLN A 54 -3.97 10.52 7.91
C GLN A 54 -2.56 10.90 8.38
N LYS A 55 -1.98 10.07 9.26
CA LYS A 55 -0.65 10.33 9.83
C LYS A 55 0.47 9.77 8.97
N ASP A 56 0.24 8.61 8.37
CA ASP A 56 1.25 7.94 7.57
C ASP A 56 0.61 7.03 6.53
N THR A 57 1.34 6.81 5.43
CA THR A 57 1.01 5.82 4.42
C THR A 57 2.25 5.13 3.88
N GLN A 58 2.12 3.83 3.69
CA GLN A 58 3.12 3.00 3.03
C GLN A 58 2.47 2.20 1.92
N GLN A 59 3.15 2.14 0.78
CA GLN A 59 2.76 1.32 -0.36
C GLN A 59 3.92 0.40 -0.75
N TYR A 60 3.62 -0.87 -0.97
CA TYR A 60 4.62 -1.84 -1.39
C TYR A 60 3.97 -3.04 -2.06
N ILE A 61 4.73 -3.68 -2.96
CA ILE A 61 4.37 -4.97 -3.55
C ILE A 61 5.10 -6.07 -2.78
N GLU A 62 4.40 -7.09 -2.32
CA GLU A 62 4.96 -8.24 -1.60
C GLU A 62 4.89 -9.50 -2.47
N CYS A 63 5.99 -10.23 -2.60
CA CYS A 63 5.97 -11.60 -3.12
C CYS A 63 5.54 -12.56 -2.01
N ARG A 64 4.44 -13.30 -2.23
CA ARG A 64 3.90 -14.25 -1.26
C ARG A 64 4.73 -15.52 -1.11
N THR A 65 5.60 -15.81 -2.08
CA THR A 65 6.47 -17.00 -2.08
C THR A 65 7.74 -16.77 -1.27
N CYS A 66 8.47 -15.67 -1.50
CA CYS A 66 9.74 -15.40 -0.81
C CYS A 66 9.67 -14.31 0.27
N GLY A 67 8.54 -13.62 0.42
CA GLY A 67 8.34 -12.56 1.41
C GLY A 67 9.00 -11.22 1.08
N THR A 68 9.74 -11.12 -0.04
CA THR A 68 10.38 -9.85 -0.42
C THR A 68 9.34 -8.77 -0.68
N SER A 69 9.58 -7.59 -0.10
CA SER A 69 8.75 -6.40 -0.27
C SER A 69 9.47 -5.37 -1.11
N TYR A 70 8.74 -4.80 -2.08
CA TYR A 70 9.20 -3.81 -3.04
C TYR A 70 8.46 -2.49 -2.79
N PRO A 71 9.10 -1.51 -2.12
CA PRO A 71 8.50 -0.20 -1.90
C PRO A 71 8.11 0.47 -3.22
N CYS A 72 6.92 1.05 -3.27
CA CYS A 72 6.42 1.77 -4.44
C CYS A 72 5.51 2.90 -3.97
N TYR A 73 5.38 3.98 -4.74
CA TYR A 73 4.41 5.03 -4.44
C TYR A 73 3.60 5.32 -5.69
N PHE A 74 2.30 5.05 -5.62
CA PHE A 74 1.35 5.43 -6.66
C PHE A 74 0.58 6.66 -6.16
N ASP A 75 0.94 7.82 -6.69
CA ASP A 75 0.40 9.13 -6.30
C ASP A 75 -0.93 9.46 -7.01
N ARG A 76 -1.16 8.87 -8.20
CA ARG A 76 -2.40 9.01 -8.95
C ARG A 76 -2.79 7.67 -9.56
N TRP A 77 -3.91 7.13 -9.11
CA TRP A 77 -4.56 5.94 -9.69
C TRP A 77 -5.32 6.30 -10.98
N THR A 78 -4.74 7.17 -11.80
CA THR A 78 -5.33 7.65 -13.05
C THR A 78 -4.55 7.03 -14.19
N GLU A 79 -5.28 6.30 -15.04
CA GLU A 79 -4.82 5.56 -16.20
C GLU A 79 -4.34 4.14 -15.89
N ARG A 80 -4.87 3.20 -16.68
CA ARG A 80 -4.66 1.75 -16.57
C ARG A 80 -3.18 1.46 -16.35
N MET A 81 -2.80 1.04 -15.13
CA MET A 81 -1.41 0.62 -14.86
C MET A 81 -1.05 -0.52 -15.82
N ASN A 82 -0.19 -0.19 -16.78
CA ASN A 82 0.35 -1.17 -17.70
C ASN A 82 1.28 -2.11 -16.91
N LYS A 83 1.18 -3.43 -17.13
CA LYS A 83 2.00 -4.45 -16.44
C LYS A 83 3.49 -4.19 -16.54
N THR A 84 3.93 -3.61 -17.66
CA THR A 84 5.31 -3.16 -17.84
C THR A 84 5.72 -2.14 -16.79
N ALA A 85 4.85 -1.18 -16.45
CA ALA A 85 5.13 -0.20 -15.41
C ALA A 85 5.25 -0.84 -14.02
N LEU A 86 4.36 -1.80 -13.72
CA LEU A 86 4.42 -2.54 -12.45
C LEU A 86 5.67 -3.43 -12.35
N GLN A 87 6.02 -4.13 -13.43
CA GLN A 87 7.25 -4.93 -13.48
C GLN A 87 8.48 -4.04 -13.31
N ASN A 88 8.52 -2.88 -13.99
CA ASN A 88 9.62 -1.93 -13.85
C ASN A 88 9.72 -1.38 -12.43
N ALA A 89 8.59 -1.10 -11.76
CA ALA A 89 8.59 -0.66 -10.37
C ALA A 89 9.19 -1.72 -9.43
N VAL A 90 8.79 -2.99 -9.59
CA VAL A 90 9.34 -4.12 -8.84
C VAL A 90 10.85 -4.27 -9.08
N ASN A 91 11.28 -4.20 -10.34
CA ASN A 91 12.70 -4.32 -10.71
C ASN A 91 13.53 -3.15 -10.14
N SER A 92 13.05 -1.91 -10.25
CA SER A 92 13.74 -0.74 -9.72
C SER A 92 13.89 -0.80 -8.19
N ALA A 93 12.84 -1.23 -7.48
CA ALA A 93 12.90 -1.41 -6.03
C ALA A 93 13.87 -2.53 -5.62
N TYR A 94 13.94 -3.61 -6.40
CA TYR A 94 14.91 -4.69 -6.18
C TYR A 94 16.35 -4.21 -6.38
N LEU A 95 16.64 -3.48 -7.46
CA LEU A 95 17.99 -2.96 -7.75
C LEU A 95 18.44 -1.93 -6.71
N ALA A 96 17.55 -1.07 -6.24
CA ALA A 96 17.86 -0.08 -5.19
C ALA A 96 18.30 -0.73 -3.87
N THR A 97 17.88 -1.97 -3.61
CA THR A 97 18.24 -2.75 -2.42
C THR A 97 19.39 -3.74 -2.66
N HIS A 98 19.81 -3.94 -3.92
CA HIS A 98 20.87 -4.87 -4.35
C HIS A 98 21.83 -4.21 -5.35
N PRO A 99 22.62 -3.19 -4.94
CA PRO A 99 23.44 -2.38 -5.84
C PRO A 99 24.57 -3.14 -6.55
N SER A 100 24.93 -4.35 -6.10
CA SER A 100 25.94 -5.20 -6.73
C SER A 100 25.43 -5.98 -7.96
N VAL A 101 24.16 -5.84 -8.33
CA VAL A 101 23.50 -6.54 -9.45
C VAL A 101 23.27 -5.61 -10.65
N GLN A 102 23.91 -4.44 -10.68
CA GLN A 102 23.86 -3.57 -11.87
C GLN A 102 24.63 -4.19 -13.04
N PRO A 103 24.09 -4.14 -14.27
CA PRO A 103 24.77 -4.66 -15.46
C PRO A 103 26.05 -3.89 -15.81
#